data_AF-A0A976XIB6-F1
#
_entry.id   AF-A0A976XIB6-F1
#
_cell.length_a   1.000
_cell.length_b   1.000
_cell.length_c   1.000
_cell.angle_alpha   90.00
_cell.angle_beta   90.00
_cell.angle_gamma   90.00
#
_symmetry.space_group_name_H-M   'P 1'
#
loop_
_entity.id
_entity.type
_entity.pdbx_description
1 polymer ?
#
loop_
_entity_poly.entity_id
_entity_poly.type
_entity_poly.pdbx_seq_one_letter_code
_entity_poly.pdbx_strand_id
1 'polypeptide(L)'
;MTYLRPLKTIELRDIFRTLDRGNKGALDSSDLQRAHALLGSKATLGQEDAGYVLEHLVQVGASSFNSLGNSPVAPLGSKTTQSWSSSLPVHESDPGGHSSDAQPKLDLTTFVDAVNHVLSTNSLEQLLKSTFDSISVPNPNNQAGSGSGGPENQSARSTSSSSNRVVTVSQLLELARSFGLKLSKDSEIRIQARVPNGTVDFAEFVEMVAST
;
A
#
# COMPACT_ATOMS: atom_id res chain seq x y z
N MET A 1 11.43 -4.60 -16.10
CA MET A 1 10.24 -4.34 -15.26
C MET A 1 9.76 -5.66 -14.74
N THR A 2 10.03 -5.91 -13.47
CA THR A 2 9.66 -7.14 -12.78
C THR A 2 8.31 -6.93 -12.12
N TYR A 3 7.36 -7.83 -12.39
CA TYR A 3 6.06 -7.84 -11.72
C TYR A 3 6.03 -9.01 -10.74
N LEU A 4 5.44 -8.80 -9.56
CA LEU A 4 5.29 -9.87 -8.59
C LEU A 4 4.15 -10.79 -9.01
N ARG A 5 4.32 -12.08 -8.76
CA ARG A 5 3.21 -13.04 -8.91
C ARG A 5 2.17 -12.75 -7.84
N PRO A 6 0.88 -13.02 -8.13
CA PRO A 6 -0.16 -13.01 -7.10
C PRO A 6 0.26 -13.85 -5.89
N LEU A 7 0.05 -13.30 -4.70
CA LEU A 7 0.35 -13.98 -3.45
C LEU A 7 -0.75 -14.99 -3.12
N LYS A 8 -0.40 -16.06 -2.41
CA LYS A 8 -1.39 -17.06 -2.00
C LYS A 8 -2.32 -16.44 -0.96
N THR A 9 -3.60 -16.81 -1.00
CA THR A 9 -4.61 -16.38 -0.04
C THR A 9 -4.20 -16.62 1.42
N ILE A 10 -3.43 -17.68 1.70
CA ILE A 10 -2.93 -17.99 3.04
C ILE A 10 -1.93 -16.92 3.53
N GLU A 11 -1.01 -16.48 2.67
CA GLU A 11 0.00 -15.47 2.99
C GLU A 11 -0.67 -14.10 3.22
N LEU A 12 -1.60 -13.74 2.33
CA LEU A 12 -2.38 -12.51 2.45
C LEU A 12 -3.31 -12.51 3.67
N ARG A 13 -3.82 -13.67 4.09
CA ARG A 13 -4.62 -13.78 5.31
C ARG A 13 -3.81 -13.48 6.56
N ASP A 14 -2.55 -13.91 6.61
CA ASP A 14 -1.69 -13.63 7.77
C ASP A 14 -1.30 -12.13 7.82
N ILE A 15 -1.10 -11.51 6.65
CA ILE A 15 -0.95 -10.05 6.54
C ILE A 15 -2.23 -9.36 7.01
N PHE A 16 -3.39 -9.76 6.49
CA PHE A 16 -4.69 -9.20 6.86
C PHE A 16 -4.94 -9.28 8.37
N ARG A 17 -4.66 -10.42 9.00
CA ARG A 17 -4.81 -10.57 10.46
C ARG A 17 -3.85 -9.68 11.25
N THR A 18 -2.66 -9.43 10.72
CA THR A 18 -1.69 -8.53 11.35
C THR A 18 -2.20 -7.07 11.34
N LEU A 19 -2.92 -6.70 10.28
CA LEU A 19 -3.55 -5.39 10.14
C LEU A 19 -4.85 -5.28 10.94
N ASP A 20 -5.67 -6.34 10.98
CA ASP A 20 -6.94 -6.41 11.72
C ASP A 20 -6.71 -6.67 13.23
N ARG A 21 -6.28 -5.64 13.95
CA ARG A 21 -5.98 -5.75 15.39
C ARG A 21 -7.20 -5.98 16.29
N GLY A 22 -8.41 -5.94 15.74
CA GLY A 22 -9.63 -6.28 16.47
C GLY A 22 -10.19 -7.67 16.14
N ASN A 23 -9.56 -8.39 15.20
CA ASN A 23 -10.13 -9.60 14.60
C ASN A 23 -11.61 -9.39 14.19
N LYS A 24 -11.89 -8.20 13.66
CA LYS A 24 -13.22 -7.74 13.24
C LYS A 24 -13.66 -8.45 11.96
N GLY A 25 -12.72 -9.07 11.24
CA GLY A 25 -12.92 -9.67 9.93
C GLY A 25 -12.95 -8.65 8.78
N ALA A 26 -12.71 -7.38 9.08
CA ALA A 26 -12.67 -6.29 8.10
C ALA A 26 -11.74 -5.18 8.57
N LEU A 27 -10.95 -4.61 7.65
CA LEU A 27 -10.08 -3.47 7.91
C LEU A 27 -10.88 -2.17 7.79
N ASP A 28 -10.68 -1.29 8.77
CA ASP A 28 -11.23 0.06 8.77
C ASP A 28 -10.14 1.14 8.61
N SER A 29 -10.57 2.40 8.54
CA SER A 29 -9.67 3.57 8.43
C SER A 29 -8.63 3.63 9.55
N SER A 30 -8.98 3.20 10.78
CA SER A 30 -8.04 3.20 11.91
C SER A 30 -6.97 2.10 11.76
N ASP A 31 -7.36 0.95 11.22
CA ASP A 31 -6.44 -0.15 10.92
C ASP A 31 -5.45 0.25 9.81
N LEU A 32 -5.91 0.96 8.77
CA LEU A 32 -5.05 1.51 7.70
C LEU A 32 -4.09 2.60 8.20
N GLN A 33 -4.56 3.56 8.99
CA GLN A 33 -3.71 4.60 9.58
C GLN A 33 -2.60 4.00 10.43
N ARG A 34 -2.93 2.98 11.21
CA ARG A 34 -1.95 2.24 12.01
C ARG A 34 -0.95 1.51 11.12
N ALA A 35 -1.41 0.83 10.07
CA ALA A 35 -0.53 0.17 9.11
C ALA A 35 0.46 1.16 8.48
N HIS A 36 -0.02 2.35 8.12
CA HIS A 36 0.81 3.43 7.59
C HIS A 36 1.83 3.94 8.61
N ALA A 37 1.45 4.06 9.89
CA ALA A 37 2.38 4.44 10.95
C ALA A 37 3.48 3.38 11.18
N LEU A 38 3.19 2.10 10.98
CA LEU A 38 4.18 1.00 11.12
C LEU A 38 5.24 1.02 10.01
N LEU A 39 4.93 1.58 8.85
CA LEU A 39 5.85 1.74 7.72
C LEU A 39 6.89 2.86 7.92
N GLY A 40 6.86 3.56 9.06
CA GLY A 40 7.83 4.61 9.38
C GLY A 40 7.54 5.95 8.71
N SER A 41 6.35 6.10 8.11
CA SER A 41 5.90 7.38 7.54
C SER A 41 5.87 8.45 8.63
N LYS A 42 6.70 9.49 8.49
CA LYS A 42 6.71 10.65 9.42
C LYS A 42 5.39 11.45 9.39
N ALA A 43 4.60 11.29 8.34
CA ALA A 43 3.27 11.87 8.21
C ALA A 43 2.21 10.84 8.63
N THR A 44 1.38 11.23 9.59
CA THR A 44 0.15 10.50 9.91
C THR A 44 -0.77 10.56 8.70
N LEU A 45 -1.29 9.41 8.26
CA LEU A 45 -2.32 9.38 7.23
C LEU A 45 -3.59 10.03 7.81
N GLY A 46 -4.12 11.07 7.16
CA GLY A 46 -5.35 11.74 7.60
C GLY A 46 -6.53 10.76 7.64
N GLN A 47 -7.59 11.11 8.37
CA GLN A 47 -8.79 10.27 8.41
C GLN A 47 -9.49 10.25 7.05
N GLU A 48 -9.50 11.38 6.36
CA GLU A 48 -9.98 11.52 4.99
C GLU A 48 -9.17 10.68 3.99
N ASP A 49 -7.84 10.73 4.07
CA ASP A 49 -6.96 9.98 3.17
C ASP A 49 -7.10 8.47 3.38
N ALA A 50 -7.18 8.04 4.64
CA ALA A 50 -7.39 6.64 4.99
C ALA A 50 -8.75 6.14 4.48
N GLY A 51 -9.79 6.97 4.58
CA GLY A 51 -11.11 6.69 4.02
C GLY A 51 -11.05 6.53 2.51
N TYR A 52 -10.43 7.49 1.80
CA TYR A 52 -10.28 7.44 0.35
C TYR A 52 -9.51 6.20 -0.13
N VAL A 53 -8.40 5.87 0.53
CA VAL A 53 -7.63 4.66 0.20
C VAL A 53 -8.48 3.40 0.40
N LEU A 54 -9.29 3.36 1.45
CA LEU A 54 -10.15 2.23 1.75
C LEU A 54 -11.26 2.06 0.69
N GLU A 55 -11.92 3.15 0.29
CA GLU A 55 -12.89 3.12 -0.82
C GLU A 55 -12.24 2.68 -2.12
N HIS A 56 -11.05 3.20 -2.41
CA HIS A 56 -10.31 2.84 -3.61
C HIS A 56 -9.95 1.35 -3.62
N LEU A 57 -9.48 0.80 -2.50
CA LEU A 57 -9.18 -0.63 -2.40
C LEU A 57 -10.43 -1.50 -2.55
N VAL A 58 -11.57 -1.08 -1.99
CA VAL A 58 -12.85 -1.77 -2.18
C VAL A 58 -13.24 -1.77 -3.65
N GLN A 59 -13.13 -0.62 -4.32
CA GLN A 59 -13.44 -0.48 -5.74
C GLN A 59 -12.49 -1.33 -6.61
N VAL A 60 -11.19 -1.32 -6.33
CA VAL A 60 -10.18 -2.09 -7.07
C VAL A 60 -10.40 -3.60 -6.88
N GLY A 61 -10.65 -4.05 -5.65
CA GLY A 61 -10.98 -5.45 -5.36
C GLY A 61 -12.23 -5.90 -6.12
N ALA A 62 -13.31 -5.12 -6.05
CA ALA A 62 -14.55 -5.40 -6.77
C ALA A 62 -14.38 -5.38 -8.30
N SER A 63 -13.54 -4.47 -8.82
CA SER A 63 -13.28 -4.35 -10.27
C SER A 63 -12.40 -5.48 -10.80
N SER A 64 -11.52 -6.02 -9.94
CA SER A 64 -10.67 -7.16 -10.29
C SER A 64 -11.48 -8.43 -10.53
N PHE A 65 -12.58 -8.61 -9.78
CA PHE A 65 -13.55 -9.68 -10.01
C PHE A 65 -14.27 -9.52 -11.36
N ASN A 66 -14.68 -8.30 -11.71
CA ASN A 66 -15.35 -8.01 -12.98
C ASN A 66 -14.45 -8.20 -14.21
N SER A 67 -13.13 -8.14 -14.06
CA SER A 67 -12.19 -8.30 -15.18
C SER A 67 -11.85 -9.76 -15.51
N LEU A 68 -12.14 -10.72 -14.63
CA LEU A 68 -11.81 -12.15 -14.82
C LEU A 68 -13.04 -13.07 -14.99
N GLY A 69 -14.26 -12.52 -14.92
CA GLY A 69 -15.47 -13.33 -15.04
C GLY A 69 -16.74 -12.51 -15.23
N ASN A 70 -16.84 -11.76 -16.34
CA ASN A 70 -18.07 -11.65 -17.14
C ASN A 70 -17.87 -10.69 -18.31
N SER A 71 -17.85 -11.24 -19.53
CA SER A 71 -18.43 -10.51 -20.66
C SER A 71 -19.88 -10.14 -20.31
N PRO A 72 -20.38 -8.97 -20.76
CA PRO A 72 -21.75 -8.57 -20.50
C PRO A 72 -22.69 -9.50 -21.27
N VAL A 73 -23.23 -10.51 -20.59
CA VAL A 73 -24.42 -11.21 -21.07
C VAL A 73 -25.62 -10.37 -20.62
N ALA A 74 -26.08 -9.49 -21.51
CA ALA A 74 -27.52 -9.34 -21.65
C ALA A 74 -28.06 -10.66 -22.25
N PRO A 75 -29.23 -11.17 -21.81
CA PRO A 75 -30.43 -10.76 -22.55
C PRO A 75 -31.75 -10.77 -21.77
N LEU A 76 -32.74 -10.13 -22.40
CA LEU A 76 -34.19 -10.40 -22.33
C LEU A 76 -34.87 -10.13 -20.99
N GLY A 77 -35.69 -9.09 -20.84
CA GLY A 77 -36.82 -8.80 -21.71
C GLY A 77 -38.11 -9.26 -21.02
N SER A 78 -38.69 -8.39 -20.20
CA SER A 78 -40.11 -8.44 -19.83
C SER A 78 -40.57 -7.01 -19.56
N LYS A 79 -41.33 -6.51 -20.54
CA LYS A 79 -41.96 -5.19 -20.59
C LYS A 79 -42.65 -4.86 -19.27
N THR A 80 -42.44 -3.67 -18.75
CA THR A 80 -43.55 -2.83 -18.26
C THR A 80 -43.19 -1.37 -18.56
N THR A 81 -44.03 -0.78 -19.39
CA THR A 81 -44.07 0.57 -19.95
C THR A 81 -43.51 1.70 -19.08
N GLN A 82 -42.46 2.39 -19.55
CA GLN A 82 -42.19 3.77 -19.16
C GLN A 82 -42.81 4.73 -20.20
N SER A 83 -43.84 5.45 -19.76
CA SER A 83 -44.36 6.64 -20.42
C SER A 83 -43.60 7.85 -19.85
N TRP A 84 -43.03 8.68 -20.72
CA TRP A 84 -42.51 10.00 -20.34
C TRP A 84 -43.67 10.96 -20.09
N SER A 85 -43.66 11.66 -18.95
CA SER A 85 -43.88 13.11 -18.88
C SER A 85 -43.57 13.66 -17.49
N SER A 86 -43.01 14.86 -17.52
CA SER A 86 -42.54 15.71 -16.43
C SER A 86 -43.61 16.10 -15.41
N SER A 87 -43.22 16.25 -14.13
CA SER A 87 -43.45 17.43 -13.25
C SER A 87 -43.29 17.07 -11.77
N LEU A 88 -42.41 17.79 -11.06
CA LEU A 88 -42.40 17.93 -9.58
C LEU A 88 -43.61 18.80 -9.13
N PRO A 89 -43.89 19.02 -7.83
CA PRO A 89 -43.43 18.36 -6.58
C PRO A 89 -44.59 17.99 -5.62
N VAL A 90 -44.43 17.01 -4.73
CA VAL A 90 -45.12 17.04 -3.42
C VAL A 90 -44.17 16.57 -2.32
N HIS A 91 -44.01 17.48 -1.38
CA HIS A 91 -43.34 17.40 -0.10
C HIS A 91 -44.11 16.46 0.84
N GLU A 92 -43.51 15.36 1.26
CA GLU A 92 -43.87 14.73 2.53
C GLU A 92 -42.58 14.44 3.29
N SER A 93 -42.46 15.11 4.42
CA SER A 93 -41.32 15.09 5.31
C SER A 93 -41.24 13.74 6.03
N ASP A 94 -40.12 13.05 5.88
CA ASP A 94 -39.70 12.00 6.81
C ASP A 94 -38.38 12.46 7.48
N PRO A 95 -38.41 12.89 8.75
CA PRO A 95 -37.21 13.26 9.49
C PRO A 95 -36.81 12.08 10.38
N GLY A 96 -36.03 11.13 9.85
CA GLY A 96 -35.71 9.96 10.67
C GLY A 96 -34.86 8.89 10.00
N GLY A 97 -33.67 9.24 9.54
CA GLY A 97 -32.76 8.22 9.02
C GLY A 97 -31.43 8.76 8.55
N HIS A 98 -30.66 9.41 9.44
CA HIS A 98 -29.21 9.39 9.28
C HIS A 98 -28.76 7.93 9.45
N SER A 99 -28.87 7.14 8.38
CA SER A 99 -28.10 5.91 8.24
C SER A 99 -26.66 6.32 8.48
N SER A 100 -26.13 5.91 9.63
CA SER A 100 -24.74 6.16 10.00
C SER A 100 -23.87 5.95 8.78
N ASP A 101 -23.07 6.96 8.44
CA ASP A 101 -21.93 6.87 7.52
C ASP A 101 -21.26 5.52 7.74
N ALA A 102 -21.64 4.54 6.92
CA ALA A 102 -21.09 3.21 6.99
C ALA A 102 -19.72 3.34 6.37
N GLN A 103 -18.74 3.71 7.20
CA GLN A 103 -17.37 3.83 6.75
C GLN A 103 -17.03 2.56 5.95
N PRO A 104 -16.44 2.72 4.75
CA PRO A 104 -16.07 1.58 3.92
C PRO A 104 -15.26 0.61 4.77
N LYS A 105 -15.56 -0.68 4.63
CA LYS A 105 -14.85 -1.75 5.34
C LYS A 105 -14.31 -2.71 4.31
N LEU A 106 -13.05 -3.12 4.46
CA LEU A 106 -12.38 -4.01 3.54
C LEU A 106 -12.30 -5.41 4.14
N ASP A 107 -13.13 -6.32 3.63
CA ASP A 107 -13.06 -7.74 4.01
C ASP A 107 -11.84 -8.45 3.40
N LEU A 108 -11.56 -9.67 3.89
CA LEU A 108 -10.40 -10.45 3.45
C LEU A 108 -10.41 -10.77 1.95
N THR A 109 -11.57 -11.05 1.37
CA THR A 109 -11.69 -11.42 -0.06
C THR A 109 -11.36 -10.21 -0.92
N THR A 110 -12.00 -9.08 -0.64
CA THR A 110 -11.78 -7.82 -1.36
C THR A 110 -10.33 -7.33 -1.17
N PHE A 111 -9.75 -7.50 0.02
CA PHE A 111 -8.33 -7.23 0.27
C PHE A 111 -7.42 -8.10 -0.60
N VAL A 112 -7.66 -9.41 -0.67
CA VAL A 112 -6.84 -10.34 -1.47
C VAL A 112 -6.86 -9.95 -2.95
N ASP A 113 -8.04 -9.65 -3.47
CA ASP A 113 -8.21 -9.26 -4.87
C ASP A 113 -7.54 -7.90 -5.16
N ALA A 114 -7.73 -6.91 -4.28
CA ALA A 114 -7.12 -5.60 -4.42
C ALA A 114 -5.59 -5.66 -4.37
N VAL A 115 -5.02 -6.41 -3.42
CA VAL A 115 -3.56 -6.57 -3.32
C VAL A 115 -3.01 -7.29 -4.54
N ASN A 116 -3.63 -8.39 -4.98
CA ASN A 116 -3.17 -9.10 -6.16
C ASN A 116 -3.27 -8.27 -7.45
N HIS A 117 -4.30 -7.42 -7.56
CA HIS A 117 -4.40 -6.46 -8.66
C HIS A 117 -3.27 -5.44 -8.63
N VAL A 118 -2.99 -4.83 -7.47
CA VAL A 118 -1.90 -3.86 -7.31
C VAL A 118 -0.55 -4.49 -7.63
N LEU A 119 -0.29 -5.72 -7.16
CA LEU A 119 0.93 -6.47 -7.46
C LEU A 119 1.10 -6.78 -8.96
N SER A 120 -0.01 -6.98 -9.67
CA SER A 120 0.00 -7.33 -11.10
C SER A 120 0.08 -6.11 -12.02
N THR A 121 -0.33 -4.93 -11.55
CA THR A 121 -0.40 -3.69 -12.34
C THR A 121 0.77 -2.74 -12.11
N ASN A 122 1.48 -2.87 -10.99
CA ASN A 122 2.61 -2.01 -10.65
C ASN A 122 3.92 -2.81 -10.70
N SER A 123 4.98 -2.15 -11.17
CA SER A 123 6.30 -2.78 -11.17
C SER A 123 6.85 -2.89 -9.75
N LEU A 124 7.71 -3.88 -9.50
CA LEU A 124 8.34 -4.09 -8.21
C LEU A 124 9.09 -2.83 -7.73
N GLU A 125 9.73 -2.12 -8.65
CA GLU A 125 10.41 -0.85 -8.37
C GLU A 125 9.43 0.21 -7.85
N GLN A 126 8.24 0.34 -8.45
CA GLN A 126 7.22 1.28 -8.00
C GLN A 126 6.69 0.94 -6.61
N LEU A 127 6.46 -0.35 -6.35
CA LEU A 127 5.95 -0.86 -5.08
C LEU A 127 6.97 -0.67 -3.94
N LEU A 128 8.25 -0.90 -4.22
CA LEU A 128 9.31 -0.85 -3.20
C LEU A 128 9.86 0.56 -2.98
N LYS A 129 9.66 1.50 -3.91
CA LYS A 129 10.28 2.83 -3.82
C LYS A 129 9.92 3.57 -2.54
N SER A 130 8.64 3.65 -2.21
CA SER A 130 8.17 4.36 -1.01
C SER A 130 8.72 3.71 0.28
N THR A 131 8.70 2.38 0.35
CA THR A 131 9.26 1.63 1.48
C THR A 131 10.76 1.86 1.61
N PHE A 132 11.50 1.82 0.50
CA PHE A 132 12.93 2.08 0.49
C PHE A 132 13.25 3.51 0.95
N ASP A 133 12.56 4.52 0.42
CA ASP A 133 12.78 5.91 0.82
C ASP A 133 12.47 6.14 2.31
N SER A 134 11.51 5.40 2.87
CA SER A 134 11.11 5.47 4.28
C SER A 134 12.14 4.87 5.24
N ILE A 135 12.73 3.72 4.89
CA ILE A 135 13.68 3.00 5.78
C ILE A 135 15.15 3.29 5.47
N SER A 136 15.45 3.88 4.32
CA SER A 136 16.82 4.15 3.91
C SER A 136 17.43 5.30 4.72
N VAL A 137 18.75 5.26 4.84
CA VAL A 137 19.58 6.29 5.49
C VAL A 137 20.55 6.88 4.47
N PRO A 138 21.07 8.11 4.69
CA PRO A 138 22.12 8.67 3.84
C PRO A 138 23.34 7.74 3.78
N ASN A 139 23.90 7.52 2.58
CA ASN A 139 25.08 6.68 2.41
C ASN A 139 26.32 7.34 3.05
N PRO A 140 26.94 6.72 4.07
CA PRO A 140 28.09 7.30 4.77
C PRO A 140 29.34 7.42 3.88
N ASN A 141 29.47 6.61 2.82
CA ASN A 141 30.66 6.61 1.96
C ASN A 141 30.73 7.82 1.00
N ASN A 142 29.63 8.56 0.82
CA ASN A 142 29.59 9.74 -0.04
C ASN A 142 29.76 11.06 0.73
N GLN A 143 30.12 11.01 2.02
CA GLN A 143 30.37 12.18 2.85
C GLN A 143 31.86 12.62 2.88
N ALA A 144 32.71 12.03 2.05
CA ALA A 144 34.10 12.42 1.88
C ALA A 144 34.28 13.22 0.58
N GLY A 145 33.80 14.47 0.54
CA GLY A 145 34.06 15.32 -0.62
C GLY A 145 33.21 16.58 -0.70
N SER A 146 33.36 17.51 0.24
CA SER A 146 33.13 18.94 0.00
C SER A 146 33.78 19.78 1.09
N GLY A 147 35.11 19.82 1.04
CA GLY A 147 35.88 20.95 1.54
C GLY A 147 36.11 21.92 0.38
N SER A 148 35.76 23.19 0.61
CA SER A 148 36.21 24.39 -0.10
C SER A 148 35.50 24.80 -1.42
N GLY A 149 34.70 25.88 -1.36
CA GLY A 149 34.59 26.86 -2.44
C GLY A 149 33.19 27.41 -2.79
N GLY A 150 32.92 28.67 -2.40
CA GLY A 150 32.02 29.59 -3.15
C GLY A 150 30.57 29.77 -2.65
N PRO A 151 30.07 31.02 -2.48
CA PRO A 151 28.68 31.28 -2.12
C PRO A 151 27.85 31.57 -3.38
N GLU A 152 27.29 30.56 -4.03
CA GLU A 152 26.52 30.80 -5.27
C GLU A 152 25.17 30.06 -5.29
N ASN A 153 24.11 30.89 -5.30
CA ASN A 153 22.76 30.66 -5.83
C ASN A 153 21.89 29.51 -5.28
N GLN A 154 21.01 29.88 -4.34
CA GLN A 154 19.86 29.08 -3.90
C GLN A 154 18.75 29.10 -4.97
N SER A 155 18.79 28.15 -5.90
CA SER A 155 17.61 27.66 -6.63
C SER A 155 17.95 26.35 -7.34
N ALA A 156 18.15 25.30 -6.55
CA ALA A 156 18.16 23.93 -7.05
C ALA A 156 17.14 23.12 -6.28
N ARG A 157 15.94 23.12 -6.86
CA ARG A 157 14.85 22.15 -6.66
C ARG A 157 15.45 20.76 -6.38
N SER A 158 15.28 20.26 -5.17
CA SER A 158 15.77 18.95 -4.74
C SER A 158 15.02 17.84 -5.48
N THR A 159 15.50 17.45 -6.67
CA THR A 159 14.92 16.34 -7.47
C THR A 159 15.88 15.17 -7.64
N SER A 160 16.85 14.97 -6.74
CA SER A 160 17.84 13.89 -6.88
C SER A 160 18.29 13.25 -5.56
N SER A 161 17.39 13.05 -4.58
CA SER A 161 17.83 12.63 -3.23
C SER A 161 17.80 11.12 -2.92
N SER A 162 17.24 10.23 -3.76
CA SER A 162 17.27 8.78 -3.46
C SER A 162 18.51 8.05 -3.97
N SER A 163 19.28 8.65 -4.89
CA SER A 163 20.50 8.01 -5.44
C SER A 163 21.65 7.90 -4.45
N ASN A 164 21.54 8.57 -3.29
CA ASN A 164 22.56 8.55 -2.24
C ASN A 164 22.07 7.93 -0.93
N ARG A 165 21.02 7.10 -0.98
CA ARG A 165 20.46 6.45 0.20
C ARG A 165 20.67 4.95 0.12
N VAL A 166 20.89 4.34 1.29
CA VAL A 166 21.10 2.90 1.44
C VAL A 166 20.28 2.38 2.60
N VAL A 167 19.90 1.11 2.54
CA VAL A 167 19.22 0.41 3.63
C VAL A 167 20.24 -0.48 4.32
N THR A 168 20.31 -0.44 5.65
CA THR A 168 21.23 -1.28 6.42
C THR A 168 20.52 -2.53 6.94
N VAL A 169 21.28 -3.55 7.33
CA VAL A 169 20.73 -4.74 8.02
C VAL A 169 19.91 -4.33 9.24
N SER A 170 20.39 -3.36 10.03
CA SER A 170 19.66 -2.85 11.20
C SER A 170 18.28 -2.29 10.83
N GLN A 171 18.17 -1.56 9.72
CA GLN A 171 16.89 -1.00 9.24
C GLN A 171 15.92 -2.10 8.78
N LEU A 172 16.41 -3.14 8.10
CA LEU A 172 15.59 -4.30 7.73
C LEU A 172 15.06 -5.05 8.96
N LEU A 173 15.90 -5.23 9.97
CA LEU A 173 15.52 -5.90 11.22
C LEU A 173 14.53 -5.04 12.04
N GLU A 174 14.73 -3.74 12.08
CA GLU A 174 13.82 -2.80 12.76
C GLU A 174 12.44 -2.78 12.07
N LEU A 175 12.41 -2.74 10.74
CA LEU A 175 11.18 -2.86 9.96
C LEU A 175 10.45 -4.19 10.25
N ALA A 176 11.17 -5.31 10.22
CA ALA A 176 10.54 -6.60 10.51
C ALA A 176 9.95 -6.65 11.93
N ARG A 177 10.63 -6.06 12.92
CA ARG A 177 10.11 -5.96 14.29
C ARG A 177 8.93 -5.00 14.41
N SER A 178 8.87 -3.91 13.63
CA SER A 178 7.73 -2.99 13.64
C SER A 178 6.45 -3.69 13.16
N PHE A 179 6.56 -4.61 12.19
CA PHE A 179 5.48 -5.48 11.76
C PHE A 179 5.17 -6.65 12.71
N GLY A 180 5.86 -6.74 13.85
CA GLY A 180 5.64 -7.80 14.83
C GLY A 180 6.17 -9.18 14.38
N LEU A 181 7.03 -9.22 13.36
CA LEU A 181 7.67 -10.47 12.94
C LEU A 181 8.68 -10.91 14.01
N LYS A 182 8.49 -12.11 14.54
CA LYS A 182 9.45 -12.74 15.46
C LYS A 182 10.65 -13.23 14.66
N LEU A 183 11.70 -12.42 14.62
CA LEU A 183 12.96 -12.78 14.00
C LEU A 183 13.73 -13.76 14.89
N SER A 184 13.99 -14.94 14.36
CA SER A 184 14.92 -15.89 14.98
C SER A 184 16.35 -15.51 14.64
N LYS A 185 17.34 -15.97 15.43
CA LYS A 185 18.77 -15.77 15.10
C LYS A 185 19.12 -16.27 13.70
N ASP A 186 18.52 -17.38 13.26
CA ASP A 186 18.69 -17.89 11.90
C ASP A 186 18.18 -16.90 10.84
N SER A 187 17.00 -16.32 11.06
CA SER A 187 16.42 -15.31 10.17
C SER A 187 17.30 -14.07 10.07
N GLU A 188 17.87 -13.61 11.19
CA GLU A 188 18.81 -12.47 11.21
C GLU A 188 20.10 -12.80 10.43
N ILE A 189 20.67 -13.99 10.62
CA ILE A 189 21.85 -14.46 9.88
C ILE A 189 21.55 -14.54 8.37
N ARG A 190 20.37 -15.02 7.98
CA ARG A 190 19.96 -15.11 6.57
C ARG A 190 19.80 -13.73 5.93
N ILE A 191 19.25 -12.75 6.64
CA ILE A 191 19.17 -11.36 6.19
C ILE A 191 20.60 -10.79 6.03
N GLN A 192 21.47 -11.03 7.02
CA GLN A 192 22.84 -10.55 6.98
C GLN A 192 23.66 -11.19 5.84
N ALA A 193 23.44 -12.47 5.54
CA ALA A 193 24.06 -13.15 4.42
C ALA A 193 23.59 -12.62 3.06
N ARG A 194 22.37 -12.07 2.98
CA ARG A 194 21.83 -11.41 1.78
C ARG A 194 22.36 -9.99 1.60
N VAL A 195 22.91 -9.39 2.65
CA VAL A 195 23.48 -8.04 2.67
C VAL A 195 24.94 -8.11 3.13
N PRO A 196 25.85 -8.70 2.32
CA PRO A 196 27.22 -8.99 2.74
C PRO A 196 28.03 -7.71 3.05
N ASN A 197 27.72 -6.61 2.38
CA ASN A 197 28.37 -5.32 2.58
C ASN A 197 27.77 -4.51 3.75
N GLY A 198 26.77 -5.04 4.46
CA GLY A 198 26.06 -4.37 5.56
C GLY A 198 25.04 -3.31 5.12
N THR A 199 25.11 -2.86 3.86
CA THR A 199 24.18 -1.91 3.23
C THR A 199 23.75 -2.39 1.86
N VAL A 200 22.53 -2.05 1.44
CA VAL A 200 22.03 -2.23 0.07
C VAL A 200 21.52 -0.91 -0.52
N ASP A 201 21.84 -0.65 -1.78
CA ASP A 201 21.21 0.44 -2.53
C ASP A 201 19.81 0.03 -3.05
N PHE A 202 19.13 0.94 -3.77
CA PHE A 202 17.77 0.66 -4.25
C PHE A 202 17.71 -0.47 -5.27
N ALA A 203 18.70 -0.58 -6.16
CA ALA A 203 18.72 -1.63 -7.17
C ALA A 203 18.95 -3.00 -6.52
N GLU A 204 19.93 -3.08 -5.61
CA GLU A 204 20.21 -4.27 -4.81
C GLU A 204 19.01 -4.68 -3.94
N PHE A 205 18.29 -3.70 -3.36
CA PHE A 205 17.08 -3.94 -2.58
C PHE A 205 15.97 -4.58 -3.43
N VAL A 206 15.76 -4.09 -4.66
CA VAL A 206 14.78 -4.68 -5.60
C VAL A 206 15.17 -6.10 -5.97
N GLU A 207 16.45 -6.36 -6.29
CA GLU A 207 16.94 -7.70 -6.63
C GLU A 207 16.83 -8.69 -5.46
N MET A 208 17.09 -8.22 -4.23
CA MET A 208 16.95 -9.03 -3.03
C MET A 208 15.51 -9.51 -2.82
N VAL A 209 14.51 -8.66 -3.11
CA VAL A 209 13.09 -9.02 -3.02
C VAL A 209 12.64 -9.85 -4.23
N ALA A 210 13.22 -9.64 -5.42
CA ALA A 210 12.88 -10.41 -6.60
C ALA A 210 13.42 -11.85 -6.58
N SER A 211 14.50 -12.10 -5.81
CA SER A 211 15.23 -13.38 -5.76
C SER A 211 14.78 -14.35 -4.66
N THR A 212 13.68 -14.03 -3.96
CA THR A 212 13.01 -14.91 -2.99
C THR A 212 11.98 -15.81 -3.63
#